data_AF-A0AAD9R8Z1-F1
#
_entry.id   AF-A0AAD9R8Z1-F1
#
_cell.length_a   1.000
_cell.length_b   1.000
_cell.length_c   1.000
_cell.angle_alpha   90.00
_cell.angle_beta   90.00
_cell.angle_gamma   90.00
#
_symmetry.space_group_name_H-M   'P 1'
#
loop_
_entity.id
_entity.type
_entity.pdbx_description
1 polymer ?
#
loop_
_entity_poly.entity_id
_entity_poly.type
_entity_poly.pdbx_seq_one_letter_code
_entity_poly.pdbx_strand_id
1 'polypeptide(L)'
;GECVVDDVGGKVDLRYKKKAVEFWKSGKQAPRPLTTVQRNFRKVKSVQQLHRWATSLEKGGTNADKWTFITEYVLQKFEEAIDRRSIVHDMNLRSWALEAKDLVDLPEFKAKRDQRFKILETCKMKHNLLFRT
;
A
#
# COMPACT_ATOMS: atom_id res chain seq x y z
N GLY A 1 3.24 -21.86 22.25
CA GLY A 1 3.68 -20.46 22.22
C GLY A 1 2.59 -19.66 21.55
N GLU A 2 1.83 -18.89 22.31
CA GLU A 2 0.68 -18.14 21.83
C GLU A 2 1.09 -17.10 20.77
N CYS A 3 0.47 -17.22 19.60
CA CYS A 3 0.50 -16.18 18.58
C CYS A 3 -0.39 -15.03 19.05
N VAL A 4 0.20 -14.04 19.74
CA VAL A 4 -0.48 -12.78 20.01
C VAL A 4 -0.67 -12.04 18.69
N VAL A 5 -1.83 -12.26 18.08
CA VAL A 5 -2.37 -11.44 17.00
C VAL A 5 -2.87 -10.13 17.64
N ASP A 6 -1.98 -9.13 17.71
CA ASP A 6 -2.39 -7.77 18.05
C ASP A 6 -3.18 -7.18 16.87
N ASP A 7 -4.42 -7.63 16.70
CA ASP A 7 -5.38 -7.18 15.69
C ASP A 7 -6.25 -6.01 16.20
N VAL A 8 -5.68 -5.12 17.03
CA VAL A 8 -6.38 -3.91 17.50
C VAL A 8 -5.50 -2.68 17.34
N GLY A 9 -5.10 -2.41 16.10
CA GLY A 9 -4.43 -1.17 15.72
C GLY A 9 -5.16 -0.53 14.56
N GLY A 10 -6.16 0.30 14.84
CA GLY A 10 -6.95 1.02 13.84
C GLY A 10 -6.09 1.50 12.67
N LYS A 11 -6.49 1.14 11.45
CA LYS A 11 -5.73 1.18 10.20
C LYS A 11 -4.72 2.34 10.16
N VAL A 12 -3.48 2.07 10.60
CA VAL A 12 -2.39 3.04 10.53
C VAL A 12 -1.87 3.02 9.09
N ASP A 13 -2.01 4.13 8.39
CA ASP A 13 -1.61 4.24 6.99
C ASP A 13 -0.10 4.07 6.81
N LEU A 14 0.31 3.60 5.63
CA LEU A 14 1.72 3.34 5.30
C LEU A 14 2.61 4.58 5.46
N ARG A 15 2.09 5.77 5.11
CA ARG A 15 2.83 7.03 5.20
C ARG A 15 3.16 7.39 6.65
N TYR A 16 2.21 7.17 7.57
CA TYR A 16 2.44 7.33 9.00
C TYR A 16 3.51 6.37 9.50
N LYS A 17 3.42 5.07 9.13
CA LYS A 17 4.43 4.07 9.50
C LYS A 17 5.82 4.48 9.02
N LYS A 18 5.93 4.93 7.76
CA LYS A 18 7.19 5.38 7.14
C LYS A 18 7.80 6.54 7.92
N LYS A 19 7.04 7.62 8.15
CA LYS A 19 7.51 8.78 8.92
C LYS A 19 7.94 8.41 10.34
N ALA A 20 7.18 7.54 11.01
CA ALA A 20 7.51 7.10 12.37
C ALA A 20 8.82 6.30 12.40
N VAL A 21 9.03 5.40 11.45
CA VAL A 21 10.27 4.59 11.33
C VAL A 21 11.46 5.45 10.94
N GLU A 22 11.32 6.37 9.99
CA GLU A 22 12.37 7.33 9.60
C GLU A 22 12.78 8.21 10.78
N PHE A 23 11.81 8.78 11.50
CA PHE A 23 12.09 9.58 12.68
C PHE A 23 12.79 8.76 13.77
N TRP A 24 12.33 7.53 14.02
CA TRP A 24 12.95 6.63 14.97
C TRP A 24 14.40 6.29 14.59
N LYS A 25 14.67 5.98 13.31
CA LYS A 25 16.02 5.68 12.80
C LYS A 25 16.95 6.91 12.71
N SER A 26 16.42 8.14 12.69
CA SER A 26 17.18 9.40 12.57
C SER A 26 18.01 9.81 13.81
N GLY A 27 18.19 8.93 14.79
CA GLY A 27 19.03 9.24 15.96
C GLY A 27 20.52 9.26 15.59
N LYS A 28 21.32 10.08 16.27
CA LYS A 28 22.73 10.33 15.91
C LYS A 28 23.65 9.11 16.08
N GLN A 29 23.48 8.34 17.17
CA GLN A 29 24.32 7.15 17.46
C GLN A 29 23.49 5.86 17.51
N ALA A 30 22.20 5.97 17.84
CA ALA A 30 21.29 4.84 17.96
C ALA A 30 19.86 5.33 17.65
N PRO A 31 18.91 4.41 17.35
CA PRO A 31 17.52 4.77 17.18
C PRO A 31 16.97 5.56 18.37
N ARG A 32 16.10 6.53 18.10
CA ARG A 32 15.56 7.41 19.15
C ARG A 32 14.81 6.61 20.22
N PRO A 33 14.86 7.04 21.51
CA PRO A 33 14.08 6.39 22.56
C PRO A 33 12.58 6.37 22.25
N LEU A 34 11.90 5.29 22.66
CA LEU A 34 10.46 5.12 22.43
C LEU A 34 9.64 6.31 22.93
N THR A 35 9.99 6.87 24.08
CA THR A 35 9.31 8.03 24.67
C THR A 35 9.33 9.26 23.76
N THR A 36 10.45 9.52 23.10
CA THR A 36 10.60 10.61 22.11
C THR A 36 9.78 10.34 20.85
N VAL A 37 9.76 9.08 20.39
CA VAL A 37 8.95 8.68 19.24
C VAL A 37 7.47 8.84 19.56
N GLN A 38 7.01 8.39 20.72
CA GLN A 38 5.61 8.47 21.15
C GLN A 38 5.08 9.89 21.29
N ARG A 39 5.93 10.85 21.69
CA ARG A 39 5.56 12.27 21.74
C ARG A 39 5.13 12.81 20.37
N ASN A 40 5.80 12.37 19.30
CA ASN A 40 5.56 12.80 17.93
C ASN A 40 4.58 11.86 17.18
N PHE A 41 4.56 10.59 17.56
CA PHE A 41 3.83 9.51 16.89
C PHE A 41 3.00 8.73 17.90
N ARG A 42 1.86 9.30 18.33
CA ARG A 42 0.98 8.78 19.40
C ARG A 42 0.43 7.37 19.18
N LYS A 43 0.37 6.91 17.92
CA LYS A 43 -0.06 5.57 17.53
C LYS A 43 1.02 4.48 17.72
N VAL A 44 2.27 4.87 18.01
CA VAL A 44 3.35 3.93 18.33
C VAL A 44 3.23 3.50 19.80
N LYS A 45 3.11 2.19 20.04
CA LYS A 45 2.94 1.62 21.38
C LYS A 45 4.20 0.93 21.88
N SER A 46 5.04 0.40 20.99
CA SER A 46 6.26 -0.33 21.39
C SER A 46 7.38 -0.21 20.36
N VAL A 47 8.61 -0.53 20.79
CA VAL A 47 9.77 -0.62 19.88
C VAL A 47 9.64 -1.81 18.92
N GLN A 48 9.09 -2.94 19.38
CA GLN A 48 8.80 -4.09 18.52
C GLN A 48 7.86 -3.72 17.36
N GLN A 49 6.86 -2.86 17.60
CA GLN A 49 5.99 -2.36 16.54
C GLN A 49 6.77 -1.57 15.48
N LEU A 50 7.75 -0.77 15.88
CA LEU A 50 8.62 -0.02 14.96
C LEU A 50 9.52 -0.97 14.14
N HIS A 51 10.06 -2.02 14.74
CA HIS A 51 10.78 -3.06 14.00
C HIS A 51 9.87 -3.76 12.98
N ARG A 52 8.67 -4.21 13.40
CA ARG A 52 7.69 -4.82 12.50
C ARG A 52 7.33 -3.89 11.33
N TRP A 53 7.14 -2.60 11.59
CA TRP A 53 6.91 -1.61 10.54
C TRP A 53 8.11 -1.43 9.63
N ALA A 54 9.33 -1.36 10.16
CA ALA A 54 10.56 -1.24 9.36
C ALA A 54 10.72 -2.44 8.42
N THR A 55 10.58 -3.67 8.91
CA THR A 55 10.62 -4.89 8.10
C THR A 55 9.50 -4.92 7.06
N SER A 56 8.30 -4.46 7.41
CA SER A 56 7.21 -4.36 6.44
C SER A 56 7.53 -3.35 5.34
N LEU A 57 8.09 -2.18 5.68
CA LEU A 57 8.46 -1.13 4.73
C LEU A 57 9.59 -1.57 3.80
N GLU A 58 10.59 -2.30 4.31
CA GLU A 58 11.66 -2.90 3.51
C GLU A 58 11.10 -3.89 2.47
N LYS A 59 9.96 -4.53 2.76
CA LYS A 59 9.23 -5.41 1.83
C LYS A 59 8.18 -4.68 0.99
N GLY A 60 8.17 -3.34 0.94
CA GLY A 60 7.20 -2.55 0.19
C GLY A 60 5.83 -2.38 0.87
N GLY A 61 5.74 -2.52 2.19
CA GLY A 61 4.50 -2.37 2.97
C GLY A 61 3.71 -3.67 3.16
N THR A 62 2.49 -3.57 3.67
CA THR A 62 1.59 -4.73 3.79
C THR A 62 0.98 -5.10 2.45
N ASN A 63 0.41 -6.30 2.32
CA ASN A 63 -0.35 -6.66 1.12
C ASN A 63 -1.48 -5.66 0.81
N ALA A 64 -2.11 -5.07 1.83
CA ALA A 64 -3.13 -4.05 1.65
C ALA A 64 -2.53 -2.74 1.10
N ASP A 65 -1.37 -2.32 1.60
CA ASP A 65 -0.71 -1.09 1.13
C ASP A 65 -0.24 -1.24 -0.32
N LYS A 66 0.36 -2.39 -0.66
CA LYS A 66 0.71 -2.76 -2.04
C LYS A 66 -0.53 -2.74 -2.93
N TRP A 67 -1.66 -3.19 -2.39
CA TRP A 67 -2.90 -3.21 -3.14
C TRP A 67 -3.43 -1.81 -3.43
N THR A 68 -3.42 -0.95 -2.42
CA THR A 68 -3.80 0.45 -2.56
C THR A 68 -2.93 1.12 -3.63
N PHE A 69 -1.62 0.92 -3.61
CA PHE A 69 -0.70 1.47 -4.59
C PHE A 69 -1.03 1.03 -6.04
N ILE A 70 -1.16 -0.28 -6.28
CA ILE A 70 -1.49 -0.78 -7.62
C ILE A 70 -2.85 -0.22 -8.09
N THR A 71 -3.82 -0.14 -7.19
CA THR A 71 -5.16 0.37 -7.52
C THR A 71 -5.13 1.86 -7.87
N GLU A 72 -4.41 2.67 -7.08
CA GLU A 72 -4.25 4.10 -7.34
C GLU A 72 -3.51 4.36 -8.65
N TYR A 73 -2.44 3.60 -8.92
CA TYR A 73 -1.69 3.70 -10.17
C TYR A 73 -2.56 3.36 -11.40
N VAL A 74 -3.28 2.23 -11.34
CA VAL A 74 -4.16 1.81 -12.45
C VAL A 74 -5.27 2.82 -12.67
N LEU A 75 -5.83 3.37 -11.60
CA LEU A 75 -6.84 4.41 -11.69
C LEU A 75 -6.30 5.67 -12.37
N GLN A 76 -5.10 6.12 -11.98
CA GLN A 76 -4.47 7.29 -12.61
C GLN A 76 -4.28 7.06 -14.12
N LYS A 77 -3.76 5.90 -14.54
CA LYS A 77 -3.61 5.55 -15.96
C LYS A 77 -4.95 5.49 -16.70
N PHE A 78 -5.98 5.00 -16.01
CA PHE A 78 -7.32 4.97 -16.55
C PHE A 78 -7.87 6.38 -16.80
N GLU A 79 -7.78 7.26 -15.80
CA GLU A 79 -8.18 8.67 -15.91
C GLU A 79 -7.43 9.37 -17.06
N GLU A 80 -6.11 9.20 -17.15
CA GLU A 80 -5.29 9.72 -18.25
C GLU A 80 -5.74 9.22 -19.64
N ALA A 81 -6.17 7.95 -19.74
CA ALA A 81 -6.66 7.38 -20.99
C ALA A 81 -8.05 7.91 -21.37
N ILE A 82 -8.94 8.10 -20.40
CA ILE A 82 -10.25 8.73 -20.60
C ILE A 82 -10.10 10.18 -21.06
N ASP A 83 -9.21 10.95 -20.42
CA ASP A 83 -8.91 12.34 -20.82
C ASP A 83 -8.41 12.43 -22.27
N ARG A 84 -7.66 11.41 -22.71
CA ARG A 84 -7.19 11.26 -24.10
C ARG A 84 -8.24 10.66 -25.04
N ARG A 85 -9.47 10.42 -24.57
CA ARG A 85 -10.56 9.73 -25.31
C ARG A 85 -10.13 8.39 -25.89
N SER A 86 -9.23 7.69 -25.22
CA SER A 86 -8.75 6.37 -25.62
C SER A 86 -9.73 5.28 -25.16
N ILE A 87 -9.92 4.26 -25.99
CA ILE A 87 -10.67 3.06 -25.59
C ILE A 87 -9.79 2.25 -24.65
N VAL A 88 -10.25 2.01 -23.43
CA VAL A 88 -9.54 1.20 -22.44
C VAL A 88 -10.12 -0.21 -22.44
N HIS A 89 -9.27 -1.19 -22.72
CA HIS A 89 -9.62 -2.61 -22.63
C HIS A 89 -9.11 -3.22 -21.32
N ASP A 90 -9.69 -4.37 -20.95
CA ASP A 90 -9.22 -5.18 -19.81
C ASP A 90 -7.72 -5.52 -19.90
N MET A 91 -7.19 -5.67 -21.12
CA MET A 91 -5.77 -5.91 -21.35
C MET A 91 -4.91 -4.71 -20.90
N ASN A 92 -5.38 -3.47 -21.11
CA ASN A 92 -4.68 -2.27 -20.64
C ASN A 92 -4.62 -2.23 -19.12
N LEU A 93 -5.75 -2.50 -18.45
CA LEU A 93 -5.82 -2.56 -16.99
C LEU A 93 -4.85 -3.62 -16.42
N ARG A 94 -4.75 -4.77 -17.09
CA ARG A 94 -3.77 -5.81 -16.72
C ARG A 94 -2.33 -5.33 -16.90
N SER A 95 -2.02 -4.70 -18.03
CA SER A 95 -0.67 -4.18 -18.30
C SER A 95 -0.27 -3.12 -17.28
N TRP A 96 -1.14 -2.16 -16.96
CA TRP A 96 -0.85 -1.14 -15.95
C TRP A 96 -0.72 -1.70 -14.53
N ALA A 97 -1.48 -2.75 -14.19
CA ALA A 97 -1.33 -3.41 -12.90
C ALA A 97 0.00 -4.17 -12.79
N LEU A 98 0.49 -4.75 -13.89
CA LEU A 98 1.81 -5.38 -13.96
C LEU A 98 2.93 -4.33 -13.91
N GLU A 99 2.79 -3.23 -14.64
CA GLU A 99 3.72 -2.09 -14.60
C GLU A 99 3.82 -1.53 -13.16
N ALA A 100 2.68 -1.30 -12.50
CA ALA A 100 2.64 -0.88 -11.10
C ALA A 100 3.35 -1.89 -10.19
N LYS A 101 3.14 -3.20 -10.40
CA LYS A 101 3.80 -4.24 -9.61
C LYS A 101 5.33 -4.16 -9.76
N ASP A 102 5.82 -3.96 -10.97
CA ASP A 102 7.26 -3.88 -11.26
C ASP A 102 7.88 -2.63 -10.62
N LEU A 103 7.14 -1.52 -10.54
CA LEU A 103 7.57 -0.27 -9.90
C LEU A 103 7.74 -0.36 -8.38
N VAL A 104 7.01 -1.24 -7.70
CA VAL A 104 7.12 -1.42 -6.23
C VAL A 104 8.14 -2.47 -5.82
N ASP A 105 8.95 -2.99 -6.75
CA ASP A 105 9.93 -4.07 -6.57
C ASP A 105 9.41 -5.13 -5.57
N LEU A 106 8.37 -5.83 -6.00
CA LEU A 106 7.71 -6.85 -5.22
C LEU A 106 8.13 -8.25 -5.69
N PRO A 107 9.30 -8.77 -5.27
CA PRO A 107 9.76 -10.10 -5.68
C PRO A 107 8.76 -11.21 -5.29
N GLU A 108 7.90 -10.96 -4.29
CA GLU A 108 6.94 -11.95 -3.79
C GLU A 108 5.46 -11.66 -4.10
N PHE A 109 5.12 -10.56 -4.80
CA PHE A 109 3.71 -10.28 -5.10
C PHE A 109 3.19 -11.17 -6.23
N LYS A 110 2.53 -12.26 -5.85
CA LYS A 110 1.71 -13.08 -6.75
C LYS A 110 0.29 -12.53 -6.75
N ALA A 111 -0.08 -11.83 -7.83
CA ALA A 111 -1.45 -11.42 -8.06
C ALA A 111 -2.34 -12.68 -8.15
N LYS A 112 -3.08 -13.02 -7.10
CA LYS A 112 -4.04 -14.14 -7.12
C LYS A 112 -5.19 -13.79 -8.08
N ARG A 113 -5.90 -14.79 -8.61
CA ARG A 113 -7.01 -14.61 -9.57
C ARG A 113 -8.05 -13.58 -9.06
N ASP A 114 -8.36 -13.59 -7.77
CA ASP A 114 -9.32 -12.69 -7.10
C ASP A 114 -8.89 -11.23 -7.06
N GLN A 115 -7.58 -10.97 -7.19
CA GLN A 115 -7.04 -9.63 -7.14
C GLN A 115 -7.37 -8.85 -8.44
N ARG A 116 -7.40 -9.54 -9.58
CA ARG A 116 -7.78 -8.93 -10.87
C ARG A 116 -9.21 -8.39 -10.87
N PHE A 117 -10.13 -9.12 -10.25
CA PHE A 117 -11.54 -8.71 -10.14
C PHE A 117 -11.70 -7.47 -9.26
N LYS A 118 -10.94 -7.34 -8.16
CA LYS A 118 -11.06 -6.17 -7.27
C LYS A 118 -10.59 -4.86 -7.89
N ILE A 119 -9.50 -4.86 -8.69
CA ILE A 119 -9.09 -3.64 -9.42
C ILE A 119 -10.18 -3.24 -10.39
N LEU A 120 -10.68 -4.21 -11.16
CA LEU A 120 -11.68 -3.99 -12.19
C LEU A 120 -12.97 -3.42 -11.59
N GLU A 121 -13.46 -4.01 -10.48
CA GLU A 121 -14.62 -3.50 -9.76
C GLU A 121 -14.38 -2.13 -9.13
N THR A 122 -13.18 -1.85 -8.62
CA THR A 122 -12.85 -0.52 -8.06
C THR A 122 -12.85 0.56 -9.14
N CYS A 123 -12.29 0.27 -10.32
CA CYS A 123 -12.30 1.19 -11.46
C CYS A 123 -13.73 1.40 -11.99
N LYS A 124 -14.54 0.33 -12.09
CA LYS A 124 -15.95 0.38 -12.49
C LYS A 124 -16.81 1.20 -11.52
N MET A 125 -16.67 0.99 -10.21
CA MET A 125 -17.47 1.67 -9.19
C MET A 125 -17.13 3.16 -9.05
N LYS A 126 -15.85 3.55 -9.24
CA LYS A 126 -15.44 4.95 -9.07
C LYS A 126 -15.82 5.85 -10.25
N HIS A 127 -16.06 5.29 -11.43
CA HIS A 127 -16.42 6.04 -12.65
C HIS A 127 -17.85 5.81 -13.16
N ASN A 128 -18.69 5.02 -12.49
CA ASN A 128 -20.07 4.75 -12.92
C ASN A 128 -20.18 4.26 -14.38
N LEU A 129 -19.12 3.61 -14.88
CA LEU A 129 -19.05 3.11 -16.25
C LEU A 129 -19.76 1.75 -16.32
N LEU A 130 -21.08 1.82 -16.30
CA LEU A 130 -21.95 0.79 -16.84
C LEU A 130 -21.59 0.62 -18.31
N PHE A 131 -20.78 -0.39 -18.64
CA PHE A 131 -20.73 -0.89 -20.00
C PHE A 131 -22.12 -1.41 -20.35
N ARG A 132 -22.81 -0.72 -21.27
CA ARG A 132 -23.93 -1.30 -22.01
C ARG A 132 -23.41 -2.57 -22.70
N THR A 133 -24.01 -3.70 -22.35
CA THR A 133 -24.02 -4.94 -23.15
C THR A 133 -24.50 -4.67 -24.56
#